data_AF-A0CPF5-F1
#
_entry.id   AF-A0CPF5-F1
#
_cell.length_a   1.000
_cell.length_b   1.000
_cell.length_c   1.000
_cell.angle_alpha   90.00
_cell.angle_beta   90.00
_cell.angle_gamma   90.00
#
_symmetry.space_group_name_H-M   'P 1'
#
loop_
_entity.id
_entity.type
_entity.pdbx_description
1 polymer ?
#
loop_
_entity_poly.entity_id
_entity_poly.type
_entity_poly.pdbx_seq_one_letter_code
_entity_poly.pdbx_strand_id
1 'polypeptide(L)'
;MKKRDLKLVLIGDSGVGKSSFVSALINQISNKALVLDKHQPINLPPDILNHPECITTLIDTKCAPHQLPQEIQIADVILLMYSIDDDGSSERLKRFWLKELREQGYKQPVIIVGNKLDLLGLEEDRDYHRIFKVIKQLVKDFNSVEMGIECSSIKQQGIYDVINCAQRSFLYPLAPIYSIAEKSLTEGFKKALTRIFRICDRDGDGVWSDAELEKFQKKVFKRQLDYSDITGIKDMIEEELHDNSNKKVITLEGFIALQKRGIELMKIQICWTILRFFRYKDDLTLDENIFTNELIFDQDAGQTVELSEIALSKLKQIFEIRCNSRFQQGNTLNQKQFDDIFYPVMYRTNFPHLSQYYPQEQNVITLTQWLAMWNAFSFFNYKEAYKLLCYIGIEMKLSDTFKEQNKKDSWSSVQKIIDRKVFHIAIVTRKKGQLEKQFENQSLIITSIHSKTYAISLYDELEAEQQIEKRLLSIIDFLLIEQNCHFQTAQLIPISSYDDKPFLEQIKKVNDILHQNPFGYSDYQIQQLKKQNGISIVDVASIVTLLTLILTGGYLLSKKTFLKNK
;
A
#
# COMPACT_ATOMS: atom_id res chain seq x y z
N MET A 1 -21.74 1.30 -1.87
CA MET A 1 -20.95 0.08 -1.59
C MET A 1 -21.64 -1.08 -2.28
N LYS A 2 -20.90 -2.05 -2.85
CA LYS A 2 -21.52 -3.31 -3.31
C LYS A 2 -22.17 -3.98 -2.09
N LYS A 3 -23.39 -4.51 -2.24
CA LYS A 3 -24.03 -5.32 -1.20
C LYS A 3 -23.13 -6.54 -0.93
N ARG A 4 -22.95 -6.89 0.34
CA ARG A 4 -22.17 -8.06 0.74
C ARG A 4 -23.13 -9.21 1.05
N ASP A 5 -22.90 -10.35 0.43
CA ASP A 5 -23.68 -11.55 0.69
C ASP A 5 -23.04 -12.31 1.85
N LEU A 6 -23.83 -12.61 2.88
CA LEU A 6 -23.41 -13.31 4.10
C LEU A 6 -24.17 -14.63 4.23
N LYS A 7 -23.45 -15.75 4.32
CA LYS A 7 -24.02 -17.07 4.56
C LYS A 7 -23.80 -17.50 6.01
N LEU A 8 -24.88 -17.58 6.77
CA LEU A 8 -24.91 -18.06 8.14
C LEU A 8 -25.34 -19.52 8.17
N VAL A 9 -24.44 -20.41 8.61
CA VAL A 9 -24.74 -21.83 8.73
C VAL A 9 -24.97 -22.19 10.19
N LEU A 10 -26.17 -22.69 10.50
CA LEU A 10 -26.53 -23.14 11.83
C LEU A 10 -26.07 -24.58 12.02
N ILE A 11 -25.27 -24.86 13.04
CA ILE A 11 -24.81 -26.20 13.38
C ILE A 11 -25.03 -26.47 14.87
N GLY A 12 -24.94 -27.73 15.29
CA GLY A 12 -25.20 -28.15 16.66
C GLY A 12 -25.95 -29.48 16.72
N ASP A 13 -26.05 -30.05 17.91
CA ASP A 13 -26.67 -31.36 18.11
C ASP A 13 -28.17 -31.37 17.73
N SER A 14 -28.74 -32.56 17.58
CA SER A 14 -30.19 -32.69 17.35
C SER A 14 -30.96 -32.19 18.58
N GLY A 15 -32.09 -31.51 18.36
CA GLY A 15 -32.94 -31.04 19.47
C GLY A 15 -32.51 -29.74 20.16
N VAL A 16 -31.40 -29.11 19.77
CA VAL A 16 -30.95 -27.81 20.33
C VAL A 16 -31.73 -26.60 19.80
N GLY A 17 -32.66 -26.81 18.87
CA GLY A 17 -33.58 -25.78 18.38
C GLY A 17 -33.10 -24.94 17.19
N LYS A 18 -32.25 -25.49 16.30
CA LYS A 18 -31.82 -24.84 15.05
C LYS A 18 -33.00 -24.45 14.14
N SER A 19 -33.84 -25.41 13.78
CA SER A 19 -35.02 -25.17 12.94
C SER A 19 -36.04 -24.26 13.63
N SER A 20 -36.14 -24.32 14.97
CA SER A 20 -36.99 -23.42 15.75
C SER A 20 -36.50 -21.98 15.71
N PHE A 21 -35.19 -21.75 15.77
CA PHE A 21 -34.59 -20.41 15.63
C PHE A 21 -34.91 -19.80 14.26
N VAL A 22 -34.78 -20.59 13.19
CA VAL A 22 -35.13 -20.17 11.83
C VAL A 22 -36.64 -19.90 11.72
N SER A 23 -37.48 -20.77 12.28
CA SER A 23 -38.94 -20.58 12.31
C SER A 23 -39.34 -19.31 13.05
N ALA A 24 -38.68 -18.99 14.16
CA ALA A 24 -38.94 -17.79 14.93
C ALA A 24 -38.66 -16.51 14.12
N LEU A 25 -37.55 -16.49 13.35
CA LEU A 25 -37.26 -15.42 12.40
C LEU A 25 -38.33 -15.31 11.32
N ILE A 26 -38.70 -16.42 10.67
CA ILE A 26 -39.75 -16.43 9.63
C ILE A 26 -41.09 -15.94 10.20
N ASN A 27 -41.46 -16.37 11.40
CA ASN A 27 -42.70 -15.97 12.07
C ASN A 27 -42.74 -14.47 12.30
N GLN A 28 -41.63 -13.86 12.75
CA GLN A 28 -41.55 -12.41 12.93
C GLN A 28 -41.60 -11.64 11.61
N ILE A 29 -41.07 -12.22 10.53
CA ILE A 29 -41.01 -11.58 9.21
C ILE A 29 -42.35 -11.70 8.45
N SER A 30 -43.01 -12.85 8.56
CA SER A 30 -44.07 -13.25 7.63
C SER A 30 -45.40 -13.65 8.29
N ASN A 31 -45.48 -13.63 9.63
CA ASN A 31 -46.67 -14.03 10.40
C ASN A 31 -47.24 -15.41 10.01
N LYS A 32 -46.40 -16.35 9.56
CA LYS A 32 -46.81 -17.70 9.10
C LYS A 32 -46.32 -18.80 10.02
N ALA A 33 -47.23 -19.35 10.82
CA ALA A 33 -46.98 -20.37 11.83
C ALA A 33 -46.80 -21.79 11.24
N LEU A 34 -45.60 -22.14 10.77
CA LEU A 34 -45.22 -23.55 10.57
C LEU A 34 -43.77 -23.78 11.00
N VAL A 35 -43.59 -24.54 12.08
CA VAL A 35 -42.27 -25.05 12.48
C VAL A 35 -41.97 -26.27 11.61
N LEU A 36 -41.02 -26.11 10.69
CA LEU A 36 -40.51 -27.21 9.87
C LEU A 36 -39.34 -27.90 10.58
N ASP A 37 -39.13 -29.16 10.23
CA ASP A 37 -38.01 -29.97 10.75
C ASP A 37 -36.67 -29.54 10.11
N LYS A 38 -36.67 -29.09 8.85
CA LYS A 38 -35.55 -28.39 8.19
C LYS A 38 -36.10 -27.31 7.26
N HIS A 39 -35.54 -26.11 7.33
CA HIS A 39 -35.86 -25.03 6.40
C HIS A 39 -34.95 -25.03 5.16
N GLN A 40 -35.47 -24.56 4.02
CA GLN A 40 -34.61 -24.19 2.89
C GLN A 40 -33.81 -22.93 3.25
N PRO A 41 -32.69 -22.63 2.54
CA PRO A 41 -31.96 -21.39 2.74
C PRO A 41 -32.89 -20.18 2.65
N ILE A 42 -32.86 -19.31 3.65
CA ILE A 42 -33.74 -18.14 3.76
C ILE A 42 -32.94 -16.86 3.71
N ASN A 43 -33.34 -15.95 2.83
CA ASN A 43 -32.80 -14.60 2.79
C ASN A 43 -33.57 -13.73 3.77
N LEU A 44 -32.85 -13.12 4.70
CA LEU A 44 -33.42 -12.16 5.63
C LEU A 44 -33.65 -10.82 4.92
N PRO A 45 -34.79 -10.16 5.16
CA PRO A 45 -35.03 -8.81 4.64
C PRO A 45 -34.04 -7.81 5.28
N PRO A 46 -33.41 -6.92 4.50
CA PRO A 46 -32.44 -5.95 5.00
C PRO A 46 -33.02 -4.98 6.04
N ASP A 47 -34.30 -4.65 5.93
CA ASP A 47 -34.97 -3.59 6.69
C ASP A 47 -35.17 -3.91 8.17
N ILE A 48 -35.00 -5.18 8.56
CA ILE A 48 -35.18 -5.66 9.94
C ILE A 48 -33.83 -5.74 10.67
N LEU A 49 -32.71 -5.53 9.96
CA LEU A 49 -31.36 -5.72 10.46
C LEU A 49 -30.59 -4.40 10.57
N ASN A 50 -29.64 -4.33 11.50
CA ASN A 50 -28.84 -3.11 11.73
C ASN A 50 -27.83 -2.80 10.61
N HIS A 51 -27.67 -3.72 9.65
CA HIS A 51 -26.72 -3.63 8.53
C HIS A 51 -27.42 -3.93 7.19
N PRO A 52 -28.18 -2.97 6.63
CA PRO A 52 -28.94 -3.18 5.38
C PRO A 52 -28.06 -3.37 4.14
N GLU A 53 -26.77 -3.04 4.23
CA GLU A 53 -25.76 -3.31 3.22
C GLU A 53 -25.39 -4.80 3.09
N CYS A 54 -25.81 -5.63 4.05
CA CYS A 54 -25.50 -7.05 4.15
C CYS A 54 -26.73 -7.90 3.82
N ILE A 55 -26.68 -8.69 2.75
CA ILE A 55 -27.72 -9.66 2.41
C ILE A 55 -27.41 -10.96 3.17
N THR A 56 -28.19 -11.23 4.21
CA THR A 56 -27.97 -12.40 5.07
C THR A 56 -28.81 -13.58 4.61
N THR A 57 -28.16 -14.70 4.31
CA THR A 57 -28.77 -16.00 4.04
C THR A 57 -28.57 -16.92 5.24
N LEU A 58 -29.65 -17.44 5.82
CA LEU A 58 -29.62 -18.47 6.87
C LEU A 58 -29.74 -19.86 6.27
N ILE A 59 -28.87 -20.76 6.69
CA ILE A 59 -28.83 -22.14 6.23
C ILE A 59 -29.03 -23.05 7.45
N ASP A 60 -30.23 -23.63 7.53
CA ASP A 60 -30.58 -24.64 8.52
C ASP A 60 -29.93 -25.98 8.17
N THR A 61 -29.31 -26.65 9.14
CA THR A 61 -28.66 -27.94 8.92
C THR A 61 -29.29 -29.04 9.75
N LYS A 62 -29.30 -30.24 9.16
CA LYS A 62 -29.58 -31.48 9.88
C LYS A 62 -28.29 -32.29 9.86
N CYS A 63 -27.78 -32.58 11.06
CA CYS A 63 -26.54 -33.33 11.22
C CYS A 63 -26.85 -34.67 11.87
N ALA A 64 -26.29 -35.74 11.32
CA ALA A 64 -26.17 -36.99 12.05
C ALA A 64 -25.24 -36.80 13.26
N PRO A 65 -25.41 -37.60 14.33
CA PRO A 65 -24.47 -37.56 15.45
C PRO A 65 -23.04 -37.78 14.95
N HIS A 66 -22.11 -36.94 15.39
CA HIS A 66 -20.68 -37.06 15.09
C HIS A 66 -20.26 -36.76 13.63
N GLN A 67 -21.08 -36.05 12.86
CA GLN A 67 -20.71 -35.61 11.51
C GLN A 67 -20.88 -34.10 11.33
N LEU A 68 -19.91 -33.46 10.66
CA LEU A 68 -20.04 -32.07 10.23
C LEU A 68 -20.92 -31.96 8.97
N PRO A 69 -21.83 -30.97 8.91
CA PRO A 69 -22.61 -30.69 7.70
C PRO A 69 -21.72 -30.14 6.58
N GLN A 70 -22.00 -30.52 5.34
CA GLN A 70 -21.24 -30.06 4.16
C GLN A 70 -21.41 -28.55 3.93
N GLU A 71 -22.55 -27.99 4.37
CA GLU A 71 -22.87 -26.58 4.25
C GLU A 71 -21.85 -25.65 4.92
N ILE A 72 -21.03 -26.14 5.87
CA ILE A 72 -19.95 -25.35 6.49
C ILE A 72 -18.95 -24.84 5.44
N GLN A 73 -18.73 -25.56 4.33
CA GLN A 73 -17.78 -25.16 3.29
C GLN A 73 -18.16 -23.82 2.63
N ILE A 74 -19.45 -23.51 2.58
CA ILE A 74 -19.97 -22.25 2.01
C ILE A 74 -20.29 -21.21 3.08
N ALA A 75 -20.02 -21.50 4.37
CA ALA A 75 -20.28 -20.58 5.46
C ALA A 75 -19.29 -19.41 5.42
N ASP A 76 -19.80 -18.21 5.64
CA ASP A 76 -18.99 -17.04 5.99
C ASP A 76 -18.87 -16.91 7.51
N VAL A 77 -19.93 -17.28 8.23
CA VAL A 77 -19.97 -17.33 9.71
C VAL A 77 -20.76 -18.57 10.14
N ILE A 78 -20.28 -19.23 11.20
CA ILE A 78 -20.88 -20.43 11.75
C ILE A 78 -21.62 -20.07 13.05
N LEU A 79 -22.91 -20.42 13.13
CA LEU A 79 -23.70 -20.33 14.35
C LEU A 79 -23.74 -21.71 15.02
N LEU A 80 -22.92 -21.91 16.05
CA LEU A 80 -22.84 -23.18 16.78
C LEU A 80 -23.80 -23.15 17.97
N MET A 81 -24.93 -23.83 17.83
CA MET A 81 -26.02 -23.84 18.79
C MET A 81 -25.91 -25.01 19.78
N TYR A 82 -26.23 -24.74 21.04
CA TYR A 82 -26.44 -25.75 22.08
C TYR A 82 -27.69 -25.42 22.90
N SER A 83 -28.18 -26.40 23.66
CA SER A 83 -29.34 -26.24 24.54
C SER A 83 -28.86 -25.85 25.94
N ILE A 84 -29.37 -24.75 26.50
CA ILE A 84 -28.92 -24.30 27.83
C ILE A 84 -29.38 -25.25 28.95
N ASP A 85 -30.47 -25.98 28.73
CA ASP A 85 -31.02 -27.01 29.63
C ASP A 85 -30.36 -28.39 29.51
N ASP A 86 -29.47 -28.60 28.53
CA ASP A 86 -28.78 -29.87 28.31
C ASP A 86 -27.25 -29.72 28.43
N ASP A 87 -26.73 -30.10 29.60
CA ASP A 87 -25.29 -30.11 29.89
C ASP A 87 -24.50 -30.96 28.86
N GLY A 88 -25.10 -32.03 28.32
CA GLY A 88 -24.46 -32.89 27.32
C GLY A 88 -24.17 -32.15 26.01
N SER A 89 -25.13 -31.37 25.52
CA SER A 89 -24.93 -30.52 24.34
C SER A 89 -23.85 -29.46 24.56
N SER A 90 -23.73 -28.92 25.78
CA SER A 90 -22.71 -27.93 26.12
C SER A 90 -21.30 -28.53 26.14
N GLU A 91 -21.11 -29.75 26.68
CA GLU A 91 -19.81 -30.45 26.68
C GLU A 91 -19.35 -30.77 25.26
N ARG A 92 -20.30 -31.10 24.37
CA ARG A 92 -20.03 -31.44 22.97
C ARG A 92 -19.55 -30.26 22.14
N LEU A 93 -19.82 -29.02 22.54
CA LEU A 93 -19.25 -27.82 21.91
C LEU A 93 -17.72 -27.95 21.80
N LYS A 94 -17.06 -28.22 22.94
CA LYS A 94 -15.60 -28.34 23.02
C LYS A 94 -15.09 -29.69 22.52
N ARG A 95 -15.74 -30.79 22.93
CA ARG A 95 -15.23 -32.16 22.69
C ARG A 95 -15.37 -32.63 21.25
N PHE A 96 -16.39 -32.14 20.54
CA PHE A 96 -16.68 -32.55 19.17
C PHE A 96 -16.67 -31.35 18.22
N TRP A 97 -17.62 -30.42 18.32
CA TRP A 97 -17.86 -29.41 17.29
C TRP A 97 -16.65 -28.52 17.00
N LEU A 98 -16.12 -27.84 18.02
CA LEU A 98 -14.99 -26.93 17.84
C LEU A 98 -13.68 -27.66 17.54
N LYS A 99 -13.51 -28.88 18.07
CA LYS A 99 -12.36 -29.73 17.79
C LYS A 99 -12.35 -30.16 16.32
N GLU A 100 -13.47 -30.69 15.84
CA GLU A 100 -13.63 -31.16 14.46
C GLU A 100 -13.52 -30.02 13.46
N LEU A 101 -14.11 -28.85 13.74
CA LEU A 101 -13.94 -27.65 12.90
C LEU A 101 -12.47 -27.28 12.72
N ARG A 102 -11.68 -27.35 13.81
CA ARG A 102 -10.25 -27.08 13.79
C ARG A 102 -9.47 -28.16 13.03
N GLU A 103 -9.76 -29.44 13.28
CA GLU A 103 -9.07 -30.57 12.64
C GLU A 103 -9.30 -30.61 11.12
N GLN A 104 -10.48 -30.20 10.66
CA GLN A 104 -10.81 -30.04 9.24
C GLN A 104 -10.31 -28.72 8.63
N GLY A 105 -9.68 -27.85 9.43
CA GLY A 105 -9.04 -26.62 8.95
C GLY A 105 -10.00 -25.47 8.62
N TYR A 106 -11.24 -25.48 9.11
CA TYR A 106 -12.17 -24.37 8.95
C TYR A 106 -11.71 -23.15 9.76
N LYS A 107 -11.72 -21.98 9.11
CA LYS A 107 -11.21 -20.71 9.68
C LYS A 107 -12.30 -19.65 9.86
N GLN A 108 -13.53 -19.97 9.47
CA GLN A 108 -14.69 -19.09 9.63
C GLN A 108 -14.88 -18.75 11.12
N PRO A 109 -15.29 -17.50 11.43
CA PRO A 109 -15.68 -17.15 12.78
C PRO A 109 -16.88 -17.98 13.24
N VAL A 110 -16.84 -18.37 14.51
CA VAL A 110 -17.86 -19.18 15.18
C VAL A 110 -18.48 -18.34 16.30
N ILE A 111 -19.80 -18.24 16.28
CA ILE A 111 -20.59 -17.65 17.35
C ILE A 111 -21.32 -18.77 18.08
N ILE A 112 -21.09 -18.85 19.39
CA ILE A 112 -21.77 -19.83 20.25
C ILE A 112 -23.17 -19.31 20.58
N VAL A 113 -24.19 -20.11 20.35
CA VAL A 113 -25.58 -19.72 20.62
C VAL A 113 -26.18 -20.66 21.66
N GLY A 114 -26.41 -20.16 22.87
CA GLY A 114 -27.15 -20.87 23.89
C GLY A 114 -28.65 -20.67 23.65
N ASN A 115 -29.35 -21.70 23.20
CA ASN A 115 -30.78 -21.61 22.93
C ASN A 115 -31.62 -22.21 24.07
N LYS A 116 -32.93 -21.95 24.03
CA LYS A 116 -33.92 -22.35 25.05
C LYS A 116 -33.73 -21.64 26.40
N LEU A 117 -33.33 -20.37 26.35
CA LEU A 117 -33.25 -19.50 27.53
C LEU A 117 -34.56 -19.45 28.32
N ASP A 118 -35.70 -19.71 27.68
CA ASP A 118 -37.02 -19.79 28.33
C ASP A 118 -37.18 -20.93 29.35
N LEU A 119 -36.33 -21.96 29.28
CA LEU A 119 -36.33 -23.09 30.21
C LEU A 119 -35.50 -22.81 31.48
N LEU A 120 -34.72 -21.73 31.50
CA LEU A 120 -34.10 -21.23 32.72
C LEU A 120 -35.16 -20.49 33.55
N GLY A 121 -35.34 -20.93 34.80
CA GLY A 121 -36.23 -20.25 35.75
C GLY A 121 -35.69 -18.87 36.15
N LEU A 122 -36.60 -17.97 36.54
CA LEU A 122 -36.33 -16.59 37.00
C LEU A 122 -35.62 -16.57 38.38
N GLU A 123 -34.45 -17.19 38.52
CA GLU A 123 -33.64 -17.02 39.72
C GLU A 123 -32.60 -15.92 39.49
N GLU A 124 -32.89 -14.76 40.09
CA GLU A 124 -32.24 -13.45 39.90
C GLU A 124 -30.70 -13.42 40.04
N ASP A 125 -30.07 -14.50 40.54
CA ASP A 125 -28.62 -14.60 40.77
C ASP A 125 -27.88 -15.63 39.87
N ARG A 126 -28.56 -16.42 39.05
CA ARG A 126 -27.92 -17.46 38.20
C ARG A 126 -27.68 -17.06 36.74
N ASP A 127 -28.31 -15.98 36.26
CA ASP A 127 -28.57 -15.73 34.84
C ASP A 127 -27.43 -15.14 34.00
N TYR A 128 -26.33 -14.64 34.58
CA TYR A 128 -25.24 -14.03 33.79
C TYR A 128 -23.91 -14.82 33.82
N HIS A 129 -23.80 -15.85 34.69
CA HIS A 129 -22.51 -16.47 34.98
C HIS A 129 -22.17 -17.71 34.14
N ARG A 130 -23.16 -18.44 33.59
CA ARG A 130 -22.91 -19.71 32.90
C ARG A 130 -22.30 -19.51 31.52
N ILE A 131 -22.97 -18.78 30.63
CA ILE A 131 -22.47 -18.50 29.29
C ILE A 131 -21.15 -17.72 29.32
N PHE A 132 -21.03 -16.71 30.19
CA PHE A 132 -19.80 -15.93 30.30
C PHE A 132 -18.61 -16.80 30.74
N LYS A 133 -18.81 -17.73 31.69
CA LYS A 133 -17.73 -18.66 32.10
C LYS A 133 -17.39 -19.67 31.00
N VAL A 134 -18.40 -20.27 30.35
CA VAL A 134 -18.21 -21.26 29.28
C VAL A 134 -17.56 -20.61 28.05
N ILE A 135 -18.14 -19.52 27.52
CA ILE A 135 -17.58 -18.76 26.38
C ILE A 135 -16.18 -18.27 26.70
N LYS A 136 -15.93 -17.71 27.90
CA LYS A 136 -14.59 -17.20 28.24
C LYS A 136 -13.52 -18.27 28.18
N GLN A 137 -13.85 -19.52 28.49
CA GLN A 137 -12.93 -20.64 28.29
C GLN A 137 -12.83 -21.02 26.81
N LEU A 138 -13.95 -21.11 26.09
CA LEU A 138 -13.96 -21.47 24.66
C LEU A 138 -13.20 -20.46 23.78
N VAL A 139 -13.37 -19.16 24.01
CA VAL A 139 -12.65 -18.08 23.29
C VAL A 139 -11.14 -18.16 23.54
N LYS A 140 -10.73 -18.55 24.76
CA LYS A 140 -9.31 -18.76 25.08
C LYS A 140 -8.76 -20.01 24.40
N ASP A 141 -9.55 -21.07 24.36
CA ASP A 141 -9.12 -22.37 23.86
C ASP A 141 -9.17 -22.44 22.33
N PHE A 142 -10.05 -21.67 21.68
CA PHE A 142 -10.34 -21.71 20.24
C PHE A 142 -10.38 -20.31 19.62
N ASN A 143 -9.36 -19.96 18.83
CA ASN A 143 -9.26 -18.67 18.13
C ASN A 143 -10.38 -18.38 17.14
N SER A 144 -11.10 -19.40 16.66
CA SER A 144 -12.25 -19.23 15.77
C SER A 144 -13.51 -18.79 16.51
N VAL A 145 -13.57 -18.96 17.84
CA VAL A 145 -14.74 -18.56 18.65
C VAL A 145 -14.59 -17.08 19.00
N GLU A 146 -15.49 -16.26 18.48
CA GLU A 146 -15.43 -14.80 18.71
C GLU A 146 -16.26 -14.37 19.91
N MET A 147 -17.47 -14.91 20.04
CA MET A 147 -18.36 -14.63 21.16
C MET A 147 -19.45 -15.67 21.29
N GLY A 148 -20.33 -15.47 22.26
CA GLY A 148 -21.58 -16.20 22.29
C GLY A 148 -22.71 -15.43 22.96
N ILE A 149 -23.92 -15.83 22.60
CA ILE A 149 -25.17 -15.13 22.87
C ILE A 149 -26.20 -16.16 23.30
N GLU A 150 -26.99 -15.82 24.32
CA GLU A 150 -28.13 -16.62 24.73
C GLU A 150 -29.41 -16.10 24.09
N CYS A 151 -30.27 -17.01 23.65
CA CYS A 151 -31.53 -16.69 23.03
C CYS A 151 -32.63 -17.68 23.44
N SER A 152 -33.88 -17.25 23.31
CA SER A 152 -35.05 -18.14 23.32
C SER A 152 -35.74 -18.03 21.98
N SER A 153 -35.70 -19.12 21.21
CA SER A 153 -36.45 -19.21 19.96
C SER A 153 -37.97 -19.14 20.18
N ILE A 154 -38.45 -19.68 21.31
CA ILE A 154 -39.88 -19.73 21.66
C ILE A 154 -40.39 -18.35 22.07
N LYS A 155 -39.69 -17.67 22.99
CA LYS A 155 -40.03 -16.30 23.42
C LYS A 155 -39.57 -15.22 22.44
N GLN A 156 -38.88 -15.62 21.36
CA GLN A 156 -38.26 -14.75 20.36
C GLN A 156 -37.31 -13.69 20.95
N GLN A 157 -36.58 -14.07 22.00
CA GLN A 157 -35.64 -13.21 22.72
C GLN A 157 -34.21 -13.47 22.26
N GLY A 158 -33.42 -12.41 22.03
CA GLY A 158 -31.99 -12.50 21.67
C GLY A 158 -31.69 -12.95 20.24
N ILE A 159 -32.70 -13.27 19.43
CA ILE A 159 -32.53 -13.75 18.05
C ILE A 159 -31.86 -12.70 17.16
N TYR A 160 -32.33 -11.45 17.20
CA TYR A 160 -31.72 -10.37 16.40
C TYR A 160 -30.31 -10.05 16.85
N ASP A 161 -30.00 -10.21 18.14
CA ASP A 161 -28.64 -10.00 18.66
C ASP A 161 -27.67 -11.03 18.05
N VAL A 162 -28.09 -12.29 17.92
CA VAL A 162 -27.31 -13.34 17.21
C VAL A 162 -27.04 -12.94 15.76
N ILE A 163 -28.05 -12.50 15.02
CA ILE A 163 -27.89 -12.10 13.61
C ILE A 163 -27.00 -10.86 13.47
N ASN A 164 -27.25 -9.82 14.27
CA ASN A 164 -26.47 -8.58 14.25
C ASN A 164 -25.01 -8.85 14.63
N CYS A 165 -24.77 -9.72 15.60
CA CYS A 165 -23.44 -10.20 15.96
C CYS A 165 -22.74 -10.88 14.79
N ALA A 166 -23.41 -11.81 14.11
CA ALA A 166 -22.86 -12.51 12.96
C ALA A 166 -22.54 -11.58 11.79
N GLN A 167 -23.43 -10.62 11.52
CA GLN A 167 -23.16 -9.58 10.53
C GLN A 167 -21.93 -8.75 10.90
N ARG A 168 -21.79 -8.34 12.17
CA ARG A 168 -20.63 -7.55 12.62
C ARG A 168 -19.32 -8.34 12.51
N SER A 169 -19.33 -9.62 12.88
CA SER A 169 -18.18 -10.52 12.73
C SER A 169 -17.69 -10.60 11.28
N PHE A 170 -18.63 -10.74 10.35
CA PHE A 170 -18.34 -10.79 8.92
C PHE A 170 -17.91 -9.44 8.32
N LEU A 171 -18.58 -8.34 8.71
CA LEU A 171 -18.30 -7.00 8.17
C LEU A 171 -17.00 -6.40 8.71
N TYR A 172 -16.64 -6.77 9.95
CA TYR A 172 -15.55 -6.18 10.71
C TYR A 172 -14.63 -7.26 11.30
N PRO A 173 -13.99 -8.09 10.46
CA PRO A 173 -13.20 -9.23 10.94
C PRO A 173 -12.03 -8.77 11.82
N LEU A 174 -11.80 -9.46 12.93
CA LEU A 174 -10.76 -9.10 13.90
C LEU A 174 -9.35 -9.54 13.45
N ALA A 175 -9.25 -10.76 12.90
CA ALA A 175 -7.97 -11.41 12.60
C ALA A 175 -7.02 -10.60 11.69
N PRO A 176 -7.50 -9.86 10.66
CA PRO A 176 -6.60 -9.05 9.83
C PRO A 176 -5.95 -7.90 10.61
N ILE A 177 -6.59 -7.37 11.65
CA ILE A 177 -6.18 -6.14 12.33
C ILE A 177 -5.58 -6.34 13.72
N TYR A 178 -5.89 -7.46 14.39
CA TYR A 178 -5.43 -7.74 15.74
C TYR A 178 -4.99 -9.19 15.93
N SER A 179 -3.83 -9.39 16.54
CA SER A 179 -3.35 -10.69 16.98
C SER A 179 -3.73 -10.92 18.43
N ILE A 180 -4.63 -11.87 18.69
CA ILE A 180 -5.03 -12.25 20.05
C ILE A 180 -3.84 -12.87 20.80
N ALA A 181 -2.99 -13.64 20.12
CA ALA A 181 -1.82 -14.29 20.71
C ALA A 181 -0.79 -13.26 21.20
N GLU A 182 -0.48 -12.28 20.36
CA GLU A 182 0.51 -11.23 20.66
C GLU A 182 -0.09 -10.03 21.41
N LYS A 183 -1.41 -10.02 21.62
CA LYS A 183 -2.19 -8.90 22.18
C LYS A 183 -1.81 -7.54 21.57
N SER A 184 -1.62 -7.52 20.26
CA SER A 184 -1.13 -6.36 19.53
C SER A 184 -1.74 -6.27 18.15
N LEU A 185 -1.71 -5.06 17.57
CA LEU A 185 -2.12 -4.86 16.18
C LEU A 185 -1.24 -5.68 15.24
N THR A 186 -1.82 -6.22 14.18
CA THR A 186 -1.05 -6.91 13.14
C THR A 186 -0.14 -5.92 12.41
N GLU A 187 0.96 -6.42 11.84
CA GLU A 187 1.85 -5.59 11.03
C GLU A 187 1.14 -4.99 9.81
N GLY A 188 0.25 -5.73 9.15
CA GLY A 188 -0.55 -5.21 8.05
C GLY A 188 -1.38 -4.00 8.46
N PHE A 189 -1.98 -4.03 9.65
CA PHE A 189 -2.79 -2.92 10.13
C PHE A 189 -1.95 -1.72 10.57
N LYS A 190 -0.80 -1.93 11.24
CA LYS A 190 0.15 -0.84 11.55
C LYS A 190 0.63 -0.14 10.28
N LYS A 191 0.96 -0.88 9.22
CA LYS A 191 1.31 -0.33 7.90
C LYS A 191 0.17 0.50 7.32
N ALA A 192 -1.04 -0.03 7.38
CA ALA A 192 -2.21 0.68 6.89
C ALA A 192 -2.45 2.01 7.63
N LEU A 193 -2.36 1.98 8.97
CA LEU A 193 -2.48 3.15 9.83
C LEU A 193 -1.36 4.16 9.57
N THR A 194 -0.13 3.71 9.33
CA THR A 194 1.00 4.59 9.00
C THR A 194 0.75 5.37 7.71
N ARG A 195 0.24 4.71 6.67
CA ARG A 195 -0.18 5.41 5.45
C ARG A 195 -1.29 6.42 5.73
N ILE A 196 -2.32 6.02 6.46
CA ILE A 196 -3.47 6.88 6.78
C ILE A 196 -3.04 8.10 7.58
N PHE A 197 -2.14 7.90 8.55
CA PHE A 197 -1.55 8.96 9.34
C PHE A 197 -0.93 10.04 8.47
N ARG A 198 -0.05 9.64 7.55
CA ARG A 198 0.64 10.53 6.60
C ARG A 198 -0.29 11.22 5.62
N ILE A 199 -1.40 10.60 5.21
CA ILE A 199 -2.39 11.24 4.33
C ILE A 199 -3.10 12.40 5.03
N CYS A 200 -3.31 12.27 6.34
CA CYS A 200 -4.07 13.25 7.12
C CYS A 200 -3.20 14.31 7.79
N ASP A 201 -1.90 14.05 7.93
CA ASP A 201 -0.86 15.03 8.24
C ASP A 201 -0.71 15.97 7.03
N ARG A 202 -1.32 17.15 7.11
CA ARG A 202 -1.49 18.06 5.96
C ARG A 202 -0.38 19.06 5.83
N ASP A 203 0.15 19.54 6.96
CA ASP A 203 1.31 20.42 6.97
C ASP A 203 2.63 19.63 6.88
N GLY A 204 2.59 18.31 7.11
CA GLY A 204 3.73 17.43 6.94
C GLY A 204 4.75 17.65 8.05
N ASP A 205 4.30 17.89 9.28
CA ASP A 205 5.17 18.07 10.44
C ASP A 205 5.44 16.75 11.19
N GLY A 206 4.75 15.66 10.79
CA GLY A 206 4.90 14.33 11.36
C GLY A 206 4.04 14.09 12.61
N VAL A 207 3.20 15.04 13.01
CA VAL A 207 2.20 14.91 14.07
C VAL A 207 0.83 15.34 13.58
N TRP A 208 -0.22 15.10 14.35
CA TRP A 208 -1.54 15.68 14.09
C TRP A 208 -1.85 16.73 15.16
N SER A 209 -2.15 17.92 14.69
CA SER A 209 -2.77 19.00 15.46
C SER A 209 -4.26 18.71 15.73
N ASP A 210 -4.86 19.46 16.66
CA ASP A 210 -6.31 19.38 16.93
C ASP A 210 -7.13 19.67 15.67
N ALA A 211 -6.68 20.64 14.85
CA ALA A 211 -7.33 20.98 13.58
C ALA A 211 -7.30 19.82 12.57
N GLU A 212 -6.24 19.02 12.55
CA GLU A 212 -6.13 17.84 11.68
C GLU A 212 -6.97 16.68 12.20
N LEU A 213 -6.99 16.46 13.51
CA LEU A 213 -7.87 15.48 14.15
C LEU A 213 -9.35 15.78 13.87
N GLU A 214 -9.78 17.04 14.02
CA GLU A 214 -11.14 17.46 13.71
C GLU A 214 -11.48 17.25 12.23
N LYS A 215 -10.55 17.62 11.33
CA LYS A 215 -10.73 17.41 9.88
C LYS A 215 -10.83 15.93 9.54
N PHE A 216 -10.01 15.09 10.17
CA PHE A 216 -10.08 13.64 10.04
C PHE A 216 -11.45 13.13 10.50
N GLN A 217 -11.91 13.52 11.68
CA GLN A 217 -13.21 13.11 12.21
C GLN A 217 -14.35 13.50 11.28
N LYS A 218 -14.38 14.76 10.83
CA LYS A 218 -15.40 15.27 9.92
C LYS A 218 -15.37 14.57 8.57
N LYS A 219 -14.18 14.26 8.06
CA LYS A 219 -13.99 13.60 6.76
C LYS A 219 -14.47 12.15 6.79
N VAL A 220 -14.04 11.39 7.81
CA VAL A 220 -14.28 9.94 7.94
C VAL A 220 -15.67 9.64 8.51
N PHE A 221 -16.01 10.23 9.66
CA PHE A 221 -17.21 9.87 10.44
C PHE A 221 -18.38 10.83 10.24
N LYS A 222 -18.20 11.92 9.49
CA LYS A 222 -19.21 12.96 9.26
C LYS A 222 -19.73 13.60 10.57
N ARG A 223 -18.90 13.63 11.60
CA ARG A 223 -19.17 14.21 12.91
C ARG A 223 -18.11 15.25 13.26
N GLN A 224 -18.49 16.23 14.05
CA GLN A 224 -17.57 17.19 14.66
C GLN A 224 -17.12 16.64 16.02
N LEU A 225 -15.90 16.96 16.43
CA LEU A 225 -15.44 16.76 17.80
C LEU A 225 -15.59 18.08 18.53
N ASP A 226 -16.03 18.03 19.78
CA ASP A 226 -15.87 19.17 20.68
C ASP A 226 -14.52 19.12 21.41
N TYR A 227 -14.20 20.17 22.15
CA TYR A 227 -12.94 20.25 22.90
C TYR A 227 -12.80 19.13 23.95
N SER A 228 -13.92 18.68 24.54
CA SER A 228 -13.93 17.62 25.54
C SER A 228 -13.63 16.25 24.91
N ASP A 229 -14.17 15.99 23.72
CA ASP A 229 -13.88 14.78 22.94
C ASP A 229 -12.38 14.71 22.58
N ILE A 230 -11.81 15.82 22.10
CA ILE A 230 -10.39 15.90 21.74
C ILE A 230 -9.51 15.61 22.96
N THR A 231 -9.85 16.22 24.09
CA THR A 231 -9.13 16.00 25.35
C THR A 231 -9.23 14.53 25.77
N GLY A 232 -10.43 13.93 25.73
CA GLY A 232 -10.62 12.52 26.08
C GLY A 232 -9.89 11.54 25.15
N ILE A 233 -9.76 11.86 23.86
CA ILE A 233 -8.94 11.06 22.93
C ILE A 233 -7.47 11.12 23.34
N LYS A 234 -6.95 12.30 23.68
CA LYS A 234 -5.55 12.48 24.11
C LYS A 234 -5.28 11.76 25.42
N ASP A 235 -6.17 11.87 26.41
CA ASP A 235 -6.06 11.16 27.69
C ASP A 235 -6.03 9.63 27.48
N MET A 236 -6.88 9.11 26.58
CA MET A 236 -6.89 7.69 26.22
C MET A 236 -5.57 7.22 25.60
N ILE A 237 -4.92 8.06 24.79
CA ILE A 237 -3.60 7.78 24.21
C ILE A 237 -2.52 7.75 25.30
N GLU A 238 -2.54 8.72 26.22
CA GLU A 238 -1.57 8.79 27.32
C GLU A 238 -1.68 7.56 28.23
N GLU A 239 -2.89 7.13 28.57
CA GLU A 239 -3.14 5.93 29.36
C GLU A 239 -2.54 4.68 28.71
N GLU A 240 -2.70 4.53 27.38
CA GLU A 240 -2.21 3.37 26.62
C GLU A 240 -0.69 3.39 26.42
N LEU A 241 -0.09 4.58 26.24
CA LEU A 241 1.35 4.73 26.07
C LEU A 241 2.14 4.78 27.38
N HIS A 242 1.45 4.99 28.52
CA HIS A 242 2.08 5.30 29.81
C HIS A 242 3.04 6.50 29.74
N ASP A 243 2.72 7.49 28.91
CA ASP A 243 3.53 8.69 28.67
C ASP A 243 2.73 9.97 28.95
N ASN A 244 3.20 10.77 29.92
CA ASN A 244 2.55 12.03 30.34
C ASN A 244 3.10 13.27 29.59
N SER A 245 3.99 13.10 28.61
CA SER A 245 4.76 14.20 28.02
C SER A 245 4.08 14.92 26.84
N ASN A 246 3.01 14.37 26.22
CA ASN A 246 2.50 14.83 24.92
C ASN A 246 1.00 15.21 24.89
N LYS A 247 0.56 16.12 25.76
CA LYS A 247 -0.84 16.63 25.76
C LYS A 247 -1.26 17.46 24.55
N LYS A 248 -0.32 17.87 23.69
CA LYS A 248 -0.61 18.88 22.64
C LYS A 248 -0.92 18.29 21.27
N VAL A 249 -0.27 17.19 20.89
CA VAL A 249 -0.30 16.67 19.52
C VAL A 249 -0.42 15.15 19.52
N ILE A 250 -0.96 14.58 18.45
CA ILE A 250 -1.06 13.12 18.28
C ILE A 250 0.07 12.66 17.37
N THR A 251 0.94 11.79 17.89
CA THR A 251 2.00 11.15 17.10
C THR A 251 1.46 9.92 16.36
N LEU A 252 2.22 9.38 15.40
CA LEU A 252 1.89 8.10 14.76
C LEU A 252 1.72 6.97 15.80
N GLU A 253 2.61 6.90 16.79
CA GLU A 253 2.54 5.92 17.88
C GLU A 253 1.26 6.09 18.70
N GLY A 254 0.88 7.33 19.02
CA GLY A 254 -0.37 7.64 19.70
C GLY A 254 -1.60 7.27 18.88
N PHE A 255 -1.59 7.51 17.57
CA PHE A 255 -2.68 7.10 16.68
C PHE A 255 -2.82 5.56 16.63
N ILE A 256 -1.70 4.83 16.56
CA ILE A 256 -1.68 3.36 16.61
C ILE A 256 -2.22 2.85 17.97
N ALA A 257 -1.78 3.46 19.07
CA ALA A 257 -2.25 3.15 20.42
C ALA A 257 -3.76 3.37 20.57
N LEU A 258 -4.29 4.49 20.03
CA LEU A 258 -5.72 4.77 20.01
C LEU A 258 -6.52 3.67 19.29
N GLN A 259 -6.02 3.18 18.14
CA GLN A 259 -6.71 2.10 17.42
C GLN A 259 -6.67 0.79 18.20
N LYS A 260 -5.54 0.45 18.83
CA LYS A 260 -5.43 -0.72 19.70
C LYS A 260 -6.43 -0.64 20.86
N ARG A 261 -6.48 0.48 21.55
CA ARG A 261 -7.42 0.74 22.64
C ARG A 261 -8.88 0.65 22.18
N GLY A 262 -9.18 1.17 20.98
CA GLY A 262 -10.50 1.04 20.36
C GLY A 262 -10.93 -0.42 20.16
N ILE A 263 -10.02 -1.30 19.74
CA ILE A 263 -10.30 -2.74 19.60
C ILE A 263 -10.56 -3.38 20.97
N GLU A 264 -9.76 -3.06 21.99
CA GLU A 264 -9.93 -3.58 23.35
C GLU A 264 -11.24 -3.14 24.00
N LEU A 265 -11.74 -1.95 23.65
CA LEU A 265 -13.06 -1.44 24.05
C LEU A 265 -14.20 -1.97 23.15
N MET A 266 -13.94 -3.00 22.33
CA MET A 266 -14.90 -3.64 21.43
C MET A 266 -15.48 -2.69 20.35
N LYS A 267 -14.73 -1.64 19.98
CA LYS A 267 -15.09 -0.65 18.94
C LYS A 267 -14.42 -0.92 17.60
N ILE A 268 -14.28 -2.20 17.24
CA ILE A 268 -13.63 -2.68 16.00
C ILE A 268 -14.21 -2.04 14.72
N GLN A 269 -15.51 -1.75 14.72
CA GLN A 269 -16.18 -1.05 13.61
C GLN A 269 -15.54 0.31 13.28
N ILE A 270 -15.02 1.03 14.27
CA ILE A 270 -14.36 2.32 14.07
C ILE A 270 -13.09 2.13 13.22
N CYS A 271 -12.26 1.15 13.56
CA CYS A 271 -11.05 0.80 12.82
C CYS A 271 -11.36 0.45 11.36
N TRP A 272 -12.36 -0.40 11.13
CA TRP A 272 -12.78 -0.75 9.78
C TRP A 272 -13.40 0.40 9.01
N THR A 273 -14.16 1.28 9.67
CA THR A 273 -14.70 2.49 9.03
C THR A 273 -13.58 3.36 8.48
N ILE A 274 -12.51 3.55 9.25
CA ILE A 274 -11.29 4.25 8.83
C ILE A 274 -10.66 3.52 7.62
N LEU A 275 -10.41 2.21 7.73
CA LEU A 275 -9.82 1.42 6.63
C LEU A 275 -10.62 1.52 5.33
N ARG A 276 -11.95 1.35 5.37
CA ARG A 276 -12.80 1.44 4.18
C ARG A 276 -12.81 2.84 3.58
N PHE A 277 -12.82 3.87 4.41
CA PHE A 277 -12.76 5.25 3.96
C PHE A 277 -11.49 5.49 3.11
N PHE A 278 -10.35 4.95 3.56
CA PHE A 278 -9.07 5.00 2.84
C PHE A 278 -8.85 3.86 1.85
N ARG A 279 -9.94 3.20 1.42
CA ARG A 279 -9.99 2.21 0.33
C ARG A 279 -9.21 0.92 0.58
N TYR A 280 -9.12 0.49 1.83
CA TYR A 280 -8.61 -0.84 2.17
C TYR A 280 -9.68 -1.93 2.02
N LYS A 281 -9.25 -3.07 1.49
CA LYS A 281 -10.00 -4.33 1.45
C LYS A 281 -9.83 -5.11 2.76
N ASP A 282 -10.55 -6.23 2.89
CA ASP A 282 -10.54 -7.09 4.09
C ASP A 282 -9.16 -7.75 4.35
N ASP A 283 -8.38 -7.93 3.29
CA ASP A 283 -7.00 -8.43 3.32
C ASP A 283 -5.96 -7.31 3.56
N LEU A 284 -6.42 -6.09 3.88
CA LEU A 284 -5.61 -4.89 4.06
C LEU A 284 -4.81 -4.46 2.81
N THR A 285 -5.17 -4.96 1.62
CA THR A 285 -4.67 -4.40 0.36
C THR A 285 -5.49 -3.17 -0.04
N LEU A 286 -4.89 -2.28 -0.83
CA LEU A 286 -5.59 -1.14 -1.39
C LEU A 286 -6.48 -1.57 -2.57
N ASP A 287 -7.61 -0.89 -2.74
CA ASP A 287 -8.45 -1.03 -3.92
C ASP A 287 -7.67 -0.69 -5.19
N GLU A 288 -7.64 -1.62 -6.15
CA GLU A 288 -6.89 -1.44 -7.40
C GLU A 288 -7.43 -0.28 -8.23
N ASN A 289 -8.71 0.06 -8.05
CA ASN A 289 -9.34 1.21 -8.70
C ASN A 289 -8.70 2.56 -8.32
N ILE A 290 -7.89 2.61 -7.25
CA ILE A 290 -7.07 3.78 -6.94
C ILE A 290 -6.01 4.00 -8.03
N PHE A 291 -5.55 2.93 -8.68
CA PHE A 291 -4.43 2.91 -9.62
C PHE A 291 -4.83 2.74 -11.09
N THR A 292 -6.11 2.54 -11.40
CA THR A 292 -6.60 2.22 -12.75
C THR A 292 -6.60 3.39 -13.73
N ASN A 293 -6.37 4.62 -13.25
CA ASN A 293 -6.26 5.75 -14.15
C ASN A 293 -4.96 5.65 -14.94
N GLU A 294 -5.03 5.92 -16.24
CA GLU A 294 -3.86 6.01 -17.10
C GLU A 294 -3.72 7.44 -17.60
N LEU A 295 -2.48 7.91 -17.68
CA LEU A 295 -2.20 9.15 -18.39
C LEU A 295 -2.33 8.86 -19.87
N ILE A 296 -3.04 9.74 -20.59
CA ILE A 296 -3.14 9.67 -22.04
C ILE A 296 -1.98 10.48 -22.61
N PHE A 297 -0.92 9.79 -23.03
CA PHE A 297 0.22 10.38 -23.71
C PHE A 297 0.82 9.37 -24.70
N ASP A 298 1.32 9.88 -25.82
CA ASP A 298 1.92 9.16 -26.92
C ASP A 298 3.41 8.92 -26.63
N GLN A 299 3.71 7.77 -26.02
CA GLN A 299 5.10 7.33 -25.81
C GLN A 299 5.84 7.13 -27.15
N ASP A 300 5.14 6.68 -28.20
CA ASP A 300 5.70 6.51 -29.55
C ASP A 300 6.05 7.88 -30.19
N ALA A 301 5.42 8.96 -29.74
CA ALA A 301 5.78 10.35 -30.07
C ALA A 301 6.98 10.89 -29.28
N GLY A 302 7.49 10.17 -28.29
CA GLY A 302 8.48 10.67 -27.36
C GLY A 302 7.92 11.59 -26.27
N GLN A 303 6.62 11.49 -25.97
CA GLN A 303 6.09 12.14 -24.76
C GLN A 303 6.61 11.42 -23.52
N THR A 304 7.01 12.21 -22.53
CA THR A 304 7.57 11.70 -21.27
C THR A 304 6.79 12.23 -20.09
N VAL A 305 6.90 11.54 -18.97
CA VAL A 305 6.19 11.90 -17.74
C VAL A 305 7.18 12.33 -16.68
N GLU A 306 6.92 13.46 -16.05
CA GLU A 306 7.71 13.97 -14.93
C GLU A 306 6.82 14.18 -13.71
N LEU A 307 7.41 14.15 -12.51
CA LEU A 307 6.70 14.51 -11.30
C LEU A 307 6.36 16.01 -11.32
N SER A 308 5.15 16.34 -10.88
CA SER A 308 4.74 17.73 -10.70
C SER A 308 5.49 18.38 -9.54
N GLU A 309 5.53 19.72 -9.53
CA GLU A 309 6.16 20.47 -8.43
C GLU A 309 5.48 20.20 -7.08
N ILE A 310 4.17 19.94 -7.09
CA ILE A 310 3.40 19.58 -5.89
C ILE A 310 3.85 18.20 -5.38
N ALA A 311 4.01 17.22 -6.26
CA ALA A 311 4.48 15.88 -5.88
C ALA A 311 5.92 15.93 -5.34
N LEU A 312 6.80 16.69 -5.98
CA LEU A 312 8.18 16.90 -5.52
C LEU A 312 8.24 17.62 -4.16
N SER A 313 7.37 18.61 -3.94
CA SER A 313 7.28 19.30 -2.64
C SER A 313 6.85 18.36 -1.52
N LYS A 314 5.89 17.46 -1.77
CA LYS A 314 5.49 16.44 -0.77
C LYS A 314 6.59 15.42 -0.50
N LEU A 315 7.31 14.99 -1.54
CA LEU A 315 8.47 14.10 -1.37
C LEU A 315 9.58 14.76 -0.55
N LYS A 316 9.80 16.07 -0.74
CA LYS A 316 10.73 16.85 0.08
C LYS A 316 10.28 16.93 1.55
N GLN A 317 9.00 17.16 1.81
CA GLN A 317 8.46 17.13 3.18
C GLN A 317 8.69 15.78 3.86
N ILE A 318 8.37 14.67 3.18
CA ILE A 318 8.60 13.31 3.71
C ILE A 318 10.09 13.09 4.07
N PHE A 319 11.00 13.57 3.22
CA PHE A 319 12.43 13.52 3.48
C PHE A 319 12.80 14.33 4.73
N GLU A 320 12.37 15.59 4.79
CA GLU A 320 12.71 16.52 5.87
C GLU A 320 12.20 16.04 7.24
N ILE A 321 10.98 15.51 7.32
CA ILE A 321 10.42 14.94 8.57
C ILE A 321 11.32 13.84 9.14
N ARG A 322 11.88 12.99 8.28
CA ARG A 322 12.71 11.84 8.71
C ARG A 322 14.13 12.22 9.01
N CYS A 323 14.66 13.22 8.30
CA CYS A 323 15.98 13.76 8.53
C CYS A 323 16.06 14.65 9.79
N ASN A 324 14.98 15.36 10.16
CA ASN A 324 14.92 16.29 11.30
C ASN A 324 14.42 15.64 12.60
N SER A 325 14.59 14.33 12.79
CA SER A 325 14.14 13.65 14.01
C SER A 325 14.74 14.28 15.28
N ARG A 326 14.00 14.19 16.41
CA ARG A 326 14.30 14.83 17.71
C ARG A 326 15.75 14.71 18.23
N PHE A 327 16.56 13.82 17.68
CA PHE A 327 17.92 13.51 18.15
C PHE A 327 19.04 13.78 17.13
N GLN A 328 18.72 14.11 15.86
CA GLN A 328 19.71 14.40 14.82
C GLN A 328 19.14 15.41 13.80
N GLN A 329 19.79 16.56 13.64
CA GLN A 329 19.61 17.42 12.46
C GLN A 329 20.45 16.85 11.32
N GLY A 330 19.90 15.90 10.57
CA GLY A 330 20.54 15.36 9.38
C GLY A 330 20.10 16.11 8.12
N ASN A 331 20.98 16.25 7.13
CA ASN A 331 20.59 16.62 5.76
C ASN A 331 20.50 15.39 4.83
N THR A 332 20.48 14.19 5.42
CA THR A 332 20.57 12.92 4.71
C THR A 332 19.73 11.82 5.38
N LEU A 333 19.21 10.88 4.59
CA LEU A 333 18.50 9.68 5.07
C LEU A 333 19.45 8.49 5.18
N ASN A 334 19.53 7.86 6.34
CA ASN A 334 20.17 6.55 6.47
C ASN A 334 19.23 5.40 6.07
N GLN A 335 19.77 4.18 6.01
CA GLN A 335 19.02 2.95 5.69
C GLN A 335 17.73 2.81 6.51
N LYS A 336 17.82 2.97 7.83
CA LYS A 336 16.66 2.80 8.73
C LYS A 336 15.58 3.85 8.44
N GLN A 337 15.96 5.11 8.28
CA GLN A 337 15.02 6.19 7.95
C GLN A 337 14.36 5.97 6.58
N PHE A 338 15.12 5.47 5.61
CA PHE A 338 14.59 5.10 4.29
C PHE A 338 13.57 3.95 4.41
N ASP A 339 13.94 2.88 5.11
CA ASP A 339 13.06 1.73 5.33
C ASP A 339 11.78 2.14 6.07
N ASP A 340 11.88 3.06 7.04
CA ASP A 340 10.74 3.61 7.73
C ASP A 340 9.82 4.43 6.80
N ILE A 341 10.33 5.05 5.72
CA ILE A 341 9.49 5.75 4.72
C ILE A 341 8.67 4.71 3.95
N PHE A 342 9.27 3.60 3.56
CA PHE A 342 8.62 2.54 2.81
C PHE A 342 7.94 1.47 3.68
N TYR A 343 7.99 1.59 5.01
CA TYR A 343 7.31 0.68 5.94
C TYR A 343 5.85 0.37 5.57
N PRO A 344 5.01 1.34 5.15
CA PRO A 344 3.62 1.07 4.76
C PRO A 344 3.45 0.13 3.56
N VAL A 345 4.52 -0.11 2.79
CA VAL A 345 4.49 -1.06 1.67
C VAL A 345 4.39 -2.47 2.25
N MET A 346 3.46 -3.28 1.73
CA MET A 346 3.24 -4.67 2.16
C MET A 346 4.55 -5.48 2.08
N TYR A 347 4.80 -6.37 3.06
CA TYR A 347 6.05 -7.13 3.16
C TYR A 347 6.23 -8.04 1.93
N ARG A 348 7.44 -8.06 1.36
CA ARG A 348 7.77 -8.41 -0.04
C ARG A 348 7.28 -7.33 -1.00
N THR A 349 8.04 -6.25 -1.09
CA THR A 349 7.85 -5.22 -2.09
C THR A 349 7.80 -5.87 -3.47
N ASN A 350 6.60 -5.93 -4.06
CA ASN A 350 6.34 -6.11 -5.50
C ASN A 350 6.96 -4.97 -6.36
N PHE A 351 7.95 -4.27 -5.81
CA PHE A 351 8.72 -3.20 -6.43
C PHE A 351 10.19 -3.66 -6.51
N PRO A 352 10.52 -4.73 -7.25
CA PRO A 352 11.91 -5.16 -7.44
C PRO A 352 12.76 -4.05 -8.08
N HIS A 353 12.11 -3.11 -8.77
CA HIS A 353 12.77 -1.94 -9.33
C HIS A 353 13.24 -0.95 -8.26
N LEU A 354 12.65 -0.89 -7.06
CA LEU A 354 13.10 0.03 -6.01
C LEU A 354 14.54 -0.26 -5.55
N SER A 355 14.93 -1.54 -5.48
CA SER A 355 16.29 -1.92 -5.07
C SER A 355 17.36 -1.50 -6.07
N GLN A 356 17.01 -1.30 -7.35
CA GLN A 356 17.95 -0.82 -8.36
C GLN A 356 18.31 0.66 -8.17
N TYR A 357 17.54 1.37 -7.34
CA TYR A 357 17.75 2.79 -7.02
C TYR A 357 18.38 3.00 -5.64
N TYR A 358 18.79 1.91 -4.97
CA TYR A 358 19.39 1.95 -3.64
C TYR A 358 20.88 2.35 -3.74
N PRO A 359 21.36 3.40 -3.07
CA PRO A 359 22.79 3.68 -3.02
C PRO A 359 23.48 2.67 -2.12
N GLN A 360 24.34 1.82 -2.68
CA GLN A 360 25.01 0.75 -1.91
C GLN A 360 26.26 1.23 -1.16
N GLU A 361 26.92 2.31 -1.61
CA GLU A 361 28.17 2.79 -0.98
C GLU A 361 28.00 3.97 -0.01
N GLN A 362 26.98 4.81 -0.21
CA GLN A 362 26.68 5.89 0.74
C GLN A 362 25.60 5.38 1.71
N ASN A 363 25.98 5.11 2.96
CA ASN A 363 25.04 4.81 4.07
C ASN A 363 24.00 5.93 4.32
N VAL A 364 23.98 6.97 3.48
CA VAL A 364 23.19 8.18 3.60
C VAL A 364 22.75 8.69 2.22
N ILE A 365 21.52 9.19 2.11
CA ILE A 365 20.92 9.71 0.88
C ILE A 365 20.62 11.20 1.08
N THR A 366 21.18 12.08 0.25
CA THR A 366 20.88 13.51 0.26
C THR A 366 19.50 13.81 -0.32
N LEU A 367 18.94 15.00 -0.04
CA LEU A 367 17.67 15.42 -0.63
C LEU A 367 17.72 15.42 -2.17
N THR A 368 18.84 15.83 -2.75
CA THR A 368 19.04 15.84 -4.20
C THR A 368 19.01 14.43 -4.78
N GLN A 369 19.66 13.46 -4.14
CA GLN A 369 19.62 12.05 -4.56
C GLN A 369 18.22 11.46 -4.40
N TRP A 370 17.53 11.76 -3.29
CA TRP A 370 16.15 11.33 -3.06
C TRP A 370 15.20 11.80 -4.16
N LEU A 371 15.24 13.09 -4.52
CA LEU A 371 14.38 13.62 -5.58
C LEU A 371 14.78 13.09 -6.97
N ALA A 372 16.08 12.93 -7.23
CA ALA A 372 16.57 12.36 -8.48
C ALA A 372 16.13 10.89 -8.65
N MET A 373 16.15 10.10 -7.57
CA MET A 373 15.60 8.74 -7.56
C MET A 373 14.13 8.71 -8.00
N TRP A 374 13.30 9.54 -7.38
CA TRP A 374 11.87 9.58 -7.70
C TRP A 374 11.57 10.06 -9.12
N ASN A 375 12.34 11.04 -9.60
CA ASN A 375 12.26 11.50 -10.98
C ASN A 375 12.62 10.39 -11.97
N ALA A 376 13.72 9.67 -11.75
CA ALA A 376 14.11 8.55 -12.60
C ALA A 376 13.10 7.40 -12.54
N PHE A 377 12.65 7.03 -11.33
CA PHE A 377 11.67 5.95 -11.17
C PHE A 377 10.35 6.26 -11.87
N SER A 378 9.88 7.50 -11.76
CA SER A 378 8.68 7.97 -12.45
C SER A 378 8.84 8.02 -13.96
N PHE A 379 10.03 8.38 -14.44
CA PHE A 379 10.34 8.42 -15.87
C PHE A 379 10.25 7.03 -16.51
N PHE A 380 10.87 6.01 -15.89
CA PHE A 380 10.84 4.65 -16.42
C PHE A 380 9.53 3.92 -16.17
N ASN A 381 8.87 4.15 -15.03
CA ASN A 381 7.64 3.46 -14.67
C ASN A 381 6.74 4.32 -13.77
N TYR A 382 6.05 5.29 -14.38
CA TYR A 382 5.15 6.18 -13.66
C TYR A 382 4.00 5.44 -12.94
N LYS A 383 3.54 4.29 -13.46
CA LYS A 383 2.44 3.52 -12.85
C LYS A 383 2.87 2.92 -11.50
N GLU A 384 4.03 2.29 -11.45
CA GLU A 384 4.59 1.77 -10.19
C GLU A 384 5.03 2.91 -9.26
N ALA A 385 5.60 3.99 -9.80
CA ALA A 385 5.89 5.19 -9.02
C ALA A 385 4.62 5.76 -8.36
N TYR A 386 3.51 5.84 -9.09
CA TYR A 386 2.22 6.30 -8.55
C TYR A 386 1.70 5.41 -7.43
N LYS A 387 1.73 4.08 -7.62
CA LYS A 387 1.35 3.11 -6.59
C LYS A 387 2.17 3.32 -5.33
N LEU A 388 3.48 3.48 -5.48
CA LEU A 388 4.40 3.65 -4.36
C LEU A 388 4.18 4.98 -3.63
N LEU A 389 3.99 6.09 -4.37
CA LEU A 389 3.61 7.40 -3.81
C LEU A 389 2.33 7.29 -2.97
N CYS A 390 1.32 6.58 -3.49
CA CYS A 390 0.09 6.32 -2.76
C CYS A 390 0.36 5.52 -1.47
N TYR A 391 1.20 4.48 -1.51
CA TYR A 391 1.54 3.69 -0.32
C TYR A 391 2.25 4.51 0.76
N ILE A 392 3.19 5.38 0.38
CA ILE A 392 3.92 6.20 1.36
C ILE A 392 3.11 7.38 1.91
N GLY A 393 1.89 7.61 1.42
CA GLY A 393 0.95 8.59 1.95
C GLY A 393 0.69 9.81 1.06
N ILE A 394 1.21 9.85 -0.17
CA ILE A 394 0.95 10.92 -1.13
C ILE A 394 -0.33 10.57 -1.92
N GLU A 395 -1.48 10.99 -1.39
CA GLU A 395 -2.77 10.82 -2.06
C GLU A 395 -3.10 12.05 -2.94
N MET A 396 -2.98 11.87 -4.25
CA MET A 396 -3.25 12.89 -5.28
C MET A 396 -3.82 12.22 -6.52
N LYS A 397 -4.56 12.97 -7.36
CA LYS A 397 -4.96 12.44 -8.67
C LYS A 397 -3.73 12.25 -9.54
N LEU A 398 -3.75 11.22 -10.38
CA LEU A 398 -2.66 10.91 -11.32
C LEU A 398 -2.26 12.13 -12.18
N SER A 399 -3.24 12.90 -12.67
CA SER A 399 -3.04 14.13 -13.44
C SER A 399 -2.35 15.26 -12.67
N ASP A 400 -2.49 15.27 -11.34
CA ASP A 400 -1.90 16.29 -10.47
C ASP A 400 -0.52 15.84 -9.98
N THR A 401 -0.29 14.52 -9.93
CA THR A 401 1.00 13.92 -9.57
C THR A 401 2.02 14.08 -10.68
N PHE A 402 1.59 13.96 -11.93
CA PHE A 402 2.48 13.90 -13.08
C PHE A 402 2.17 14.98 -14.11
N LYS A 403 3.22 15.56 -14.68
CA LYS A 403 3.16 16.48 -15.81
C LYS A 403 3.64 15.75 -17.06
N GLU A 404 2.81 15.77 -18.09
CA GLU A 404 3.20 15.33 -19.42
C GLU A 404 4.13 16.38 -20.04
N GLN A 405 5.24 15.91 -20.59
CA GLN A 405 6.23 16.72 -21.29
C GLN A 405 6.32 16.29 -22.75
N ASN A 406 6.70 17.23 -23.62
CA ASN A 406 6.85 17.04 -25.06
C ASN A 406 5.55 16.73 -25.84
N LYS A 407 4.42 17.39 -25.48
CA LYS A 407 3.20 17.37 -26.29
C LYS A 407 3.50 17.75 -27.76
N LYS A 408 3.41 16.81 -28.70
CA LYS A 408 3.33 17.07 -30.16
C LYS A 408 2.27 18.17 -30.38
N ASP A 409 2.50 19.17 -31.22
CA ASP A 409 2.69 18.99 -32.66
C ASP A 409 3.98 19.58 -33.21
N SER A 410 4.70 18.79 -34.00
CA SER A 410 5.88 19.15 -34.80
C SER A 410 7.19 19.38 -34.04
N TRP A 411 8.27 18.85 -34.59
CA TRP A 411 9.66 19.22 -34.24
C TRP A 411 9.88 20.75 -34.20
N SER A 412 9.07 21.52 -34.94
CA SER A 412 9.04 22.99 -34.91
C SER A 412 8.40 23.62 -33.66
N SER A 413 7.54 22.93 -32.90
CA SER A 413 7.01 23.42 -31.62
C SER A 413 7.86 23.01 -30.43
N VAL A 414 8.61 21.91 -30.55
CA VAL A 414 9.64 21.47 -29.58
C VAL A 414 10.78 22.51 -29.45
N GLN A 415 10.92 23.40 -30.45
CA GLN A 415 11.84 24.55 -30.41
C GLN A 415 11.47 25.62 -29.37
N LYS A 416 10.24 25.62 -28.82
CA LYS A 416 9.87 26.49 -27.71
C LYS A 416 10.25 25.84 -26.38
N ILE A 417 11.41 26.22 -25.84
CA ILE A 417 11.88 26.02 -24.46
C ILE A 417 11.63 24.59 -23.94
N ILE A 418 12.64 23.72 -24.01
CA ILE A 418 12.61 22.41 -23.34
C ILE A 418 12.58 22.65 -21.83
N ASP A 419 11.37 22.63 -21.25
CA ASP A 419 11.10 22.70 -19.80
C ASP A 419 11.27 21.33 -19.10
N ARG A 420 11.76 20.33 -19.84
CA ARG A 420 12.04 18.98 -19.35
C ARG A 420 13.19 19.02 -18.33
N LYS A 421 13.00 18.35 -17.19
CA LYS A 421 13.93 18.28 -16.07
C LYS A 421 14.60 16.92 -15.92
N VAL A 422 14.09 15.86 -16.55
CA VAL A 422 14.61 14.48 -16.42
C VAL A 422 15.11 13.98 -17.76
N PHE A 423 16.37 13.57 -17.87
CA PHE A 423 17.01 13.07 -19.08
C PHE A 423 17.46 11.63 -18.90
N HIS A 424 17.32 10.80 -19.93
CA HIS A 424 17.83 9.44 -19.96
C HIS A 424 18.97 9.33 -20.98
N ILE A 425 20.07 8.71 -20.56
CA ILE A 425 21.30 8.52 -21.34
C ILE A 425 21.56 7.02 -21.37
N ALA A 426 21.51 6.43 -22.56
CA ALA A 426 21.77 5.01 -22.76
C ALA A 426 23.15 4.82 -23.39
N ILE A 427 24.04 4.15 -22.67
CA ILE A 427 25.40 3.86 -23.12
C ILE A 427 25.45 2.39 -23.55
N VAL A 428 25.66 2.18 -24.84
CA VAL A 428 25.80 0.86 -25.46
C VAL A 428 27.29 0.55 -25.66
N THR A 429 27.79 -0.48 -25.00
CA THR A 429 29.23 -0.79 -24.96
C THR A 429 29.50 -2.29 -24.83
N ARG A 430 30.51 -2.78 -25.56
CA ARG A 430 31.05 -4.15 -25.44
C ARG A 430 31.75 -4.38 -24.12
N LYS A 431 32.14 -3.28 -23.44
CA LYS A 431 32.82 -3.29 -22.14
C LYS A 431 31.85 -3.06 -20.99
N LYS A 432 30.56 -3.35 -21.15
CA LYS A 432 29.53 -3.21 -20.11
C LYS A 432 30.01 -3.74 -18.76
N GLY A 433 30.49 -4.99 -18.70
CA GLY A 433 30.96 -5.58 -17.44
C GLY A 433 32.21 -4.93 -16.83
N GLN A 434 33.00 -4.16 -17.59
CA GLN A 434 34.10 -3.35 -17.03
C GLN A 434 33.59 -2.01 -16.49
N LEU A 435 32.67 -1.36 -17.20
CA LEU A 435 32.03 -0.13 -16.76
C LEU A 435 31.14 -0.37 -15.55
N GLU A 436 30.33 -1.42 -15.55
CA GLU A 436 29.55 -1.86 -14.40
C GLU A 436 30.47 -2.05 -13.18
N LYS A 437 31.60 -2.75 -13.30
CA LYS A 437 32.57 -2.86 -12.19
C LYS A 437 33.12 -1.53 -11.69
N GLN A 438 33.21 -0.50 -12.54
CA GLN A 438 33.60 0.86 -12.15
C GLN A 438 32.48 1.60 -11.42
N PHE A 439 31.24 1.17 -11.61
CA PHE A 439 30.05 1.65 -10.92
C PHE A 439 29.47 0.57 -9.98
N GLU A 440 30.33 -0.23 -9.34
CA GLU A 440 29.93 -1.24 -8.33
C GLU A 440 28.93 -2.31 -8.80
N ASN A 441 28.90 -2.57 -10.10
CA ASN A 441 27.94 -3.41 -10.81
C ASN A 441 26.51 -2.86 -10.86
N GLN A 442 26.36 -1.53 -10.83
CA GLN A 442 25.08 -0.86 -11.06
C GLN A 442 24.79 -0.78 -12.56
N SER A 443 23.59 -1.22 -12.96
CA SER A 443 23.08 -1.12 -14.33
C SER A 443 22.43 0.24 -14.64
N LEU A 444 22.11 1.01 -13.60
CA LEU A 444 21.48 2.33 -13.69
C LEU A 444 22.13 3.30 -12.70
N ILE A 445 22.65 4.41 -13.21
CA ILE A 445 23.30 5.47 -12.43
C ILE A 445 22.42 6.71 -12.48
N ILE A 446 22.16 7.32 -11.33
CA ILE A 446 21.36 8.54 -11.25
C ILE A 446 22.21 9.68 -10.71
N THR A 447 22.19 10.80 -11.42
CA THR A 447 22.82 12.03 -10.97
C THR A 447 21.92 13.23 -11.19
N SER A 448 22.21 14.33 -10.51
CA SER A 448 21.49 15.59 -10.66
C SER A 448 22.47 16.73 -10.84
N ILE A 449 22.30 17.51 -11.91
CA ILE A 449 23.15 18.66 -12.25
C ILE A 449 22.24 19.85 -12.56
N HIS A 450 22.43 20.98 -11.87
CA HIS A 450 21.62 22.21 -12.06
C HIS A 450 20.10 21.96 -12.03
N SER A 451 19.62 21.20 -11.04
CA SER A 451 18.19 20.85 -10.87
C SER A 451 17.59 19.99 -11.98
N LYS A 452 18.43 19.40 -12.84
CA LYS A 452 18.04 18.39 -13.84
C LYS A 452 18.53 17.01 -13.39
N THR A 453 17.66 16.01 -13.50
CA THR A 453 17.96 14.61 -13.21
C THR A 453 18.45 13.91 -14.47
N TYR A 454 19.53 13.14 -14.36
CA TYR A 454 20.08 12.32 -15.44
C TYR A 454 20.08 10.87 -14.96
N ALA A 455 19.34 10.02 -15.66
CA ALA A 455 19.34 8.57 -15.51
C ALA A 455 20.24 7.98 -16.60
N ILE A 456 21.26 7.22 -16.22
CA ILE A 456 22.26 6.68 -17.13
C ILE A 456 22.21 5.16 -17.08
N SER A 457 21.81 4.53 -18.17
CA SER A 457 21.73 3.07 -18.29
C SER A 457 22.85 2.52 -19.15
N LEU A 458 23.43 1.40 -18.72
CA LEU A 458 24.48 0.68 -19.45
C LEU A 458 23.88 -0.56 -20.12
N TYR A 459 24.11 -0.70 -21.42
CA TYR A 459 23.64 -1.83 -22.21
C TYR A 459 24.79 -2.47 -22.98
N ASP A 460 24.72 -3.78 -23.16
CA ASP A 460 25.44 -4.43 -24.25
C ASP A 460 24.63 -4.36 -25.55
N GLU A 461 25.20 -4.82 -26.66
CA GLU A 461 24.54 -4.80 -27.97
C GLU A 461 23.19 -5.52 -27.98
N LEU A 462 23.15 -6.75 -27.44
CA LEU A 462 21.97 -7.60 -27.45
C LEU A 462 20.87 -7.03 -26.56
N GLU A 463 21.23 -6.52 -25.39
CA GLU A 463 20.28 -5.88 -24.49
C GLU A 463 19.71 -4.60 -25.08
N ALA A 464 20.55 -3.74 -25.66
CA ALA A 464 20.04 -2.52 -26.27
C ALA A 464 19.13 -2.83 -27.46
N GLU A 465 19.42 -3.85 -28.29
CA GLU A 465 18.52 -4.32 -29.34
C GLU A 465 17.18 -4.80 -28.77
N GLN A 466 17.20 -5.62 -27.70
CA GLN A 466 15.98 -6.06 -27.03
C GLN A 466 15.16 -4.90 -26.42
N GLN A 467 15.81 -3.89 -25.85
CA GLN A 467 15.13 -2.73 -25.27
C GLN A 467 14.52 -1.82 -26.33
N ILE A 468 15.17 -1.69 -27.49
CA ILE A 468 14.65 -0.98 -28.66
C ILE A 468 13.47 -1.75 -29.26
N GLU A 469 13.56 -3.07 -29.41
CA GLU A 469 12.44 -3.91 -29.85
C GLU A 469 11.24 -3.83 -28.89
N LYS A 470 11.49 -3.77 -27.58
CA LYS A 470 10.47 -3.55 -26.54
C LYS A 470 9.99 -2.09 -26.47
N ARG A 471 10.55 -1.19 -27.29
CA ARG A 471 10.26 0.27 -27.31
C ARG A 471 10.50 0.98 -25.97
N LEU A 472 11.36 0.43 -25.13
CA LEU A 472 11.75 1.02 -23.85
C LEU A 472 12.91 2.02 -23.99
N LEU A 473 13.56 2.02 -25.17
CA LEU A 473 14.60 2.94 -25.59
C LEU A 473 14.06 3.79 -26.74
N SER A 474 13.84 5.09 -26.49
CA SER A 474 13.21 6.02 -27.43
C SER A 474 14.23 6.92 -28.13
N ILE A 475 13.84 7.57 -29.24
CA ILE A 475 14.64 8.56 -29.99
C ILE A 475 15.15 9.73 -29.11
N ILE A 476 14.56 9.95 -27.94
CA ILE A 476 14.94 11.05 -27.04
C ILE A 476 16.04 10.66 -26.05
N ASP A 477 16.36 9.37 -25.97
CA ASP A 477 17.43 8.89 -25.11
C ASP A 477 18.78 9.14 -25.79
N PHE A 478 19.74 9.71 -25.05
CA PHE A 478 21.09 9.93 -25.59
C PHE A 478 21.78 8.58 -25.74
N LEU A 479 21.82 8.05 -26.97
CA LEU A 479 22.44 6.77 -27.29
C LEU A 479 23.94 6.97 -27.62
N LEU A 480 24.81 6.50 -26.73
CA LEU A 480 26.27 6.49 -26.93
C LEU A 480 26.71 5.07 -27.28
N ILE A 481 27.17 4.82 -28.51
CA ILE A 481 27.50 3.47 -29.01
C ILE A 481 29.02 3.31 -29.18
N GLU A 482 29.61 2.26 -28.61
CA GLU A 482 31.03 1.90 -28.81
C GLU A 482 31.31 1.40 -30.25
N GLN A 483 32.47 1.74 -30.81
CA GLN A 483 32.78 1.69 -32.25
C GLN A 483 32.51 0.38 -33.01
N ASN A 484 32.51 -0.74 -32.31
CA ASN A 484 32.40 -2.04 -32.94
C ASN A 484 31.01 -2.68 -32.78
N CYS A 485 30.07 -2.01 -32.10
CA CYS A 485 28.74 -2.55 -31.88
C CYS A 485 27.93 -2.64 -33.18
N HIS A 486 27.41 -3.82 -33.52
CA HIS A 486 26.56 -4.01 -34.69
C HIS A 486 25.09 -3.87 -34.29
N PHE A 487 24.39 -2.88 -34.86
CA PHE A 487 22.97 -2.63 -34.60
C PHE A 487 22.16 -2.78 -35.90
N GLN A 488 21.13 -3.62 -35.90
CA GLN A 488 20.23 -3.79 -37.04
C GLN A 488 18.89 -3.06 -36.84
N THR A 489 18.88 -1.74 -36.62
CA THR A 489 17.62 -0.97 -36.68
C THR A 489 17.81 0.41 -37.30
N ALA A 490 17.08 0.67 -38.40
CA ALA A 490 17.14 1.90 -39.21
C ALA A 490 16.58 3.17 -38.52
N GLN A 491 16.30 3.12 -37.21
CA GLN A 491 15.72 4.21 -36.42
C GLN A 491 16.74 4.94 -35.52
N LEU A 492 18.00 4.50 -35.53
CA LEU A 492 19.07 5.05 -34.72
C LEU A 492 19.96 5.97 -35.57
N ILE A 493 20.28 7.16 -35.06
CA ILE A 493 21.31 8.01 -35.69
C ILE A 493 22.66 7.31 -35.43
N PRO A 494 23.36 6.80 -36.46
CA PRO A 494 24.67 6.21 -36.28
C PRO A 494 25.65 7.34 -35.98
N ILE A 495 26.22 7.37 -34.78
CA ILE A 495 27.39 8.23 -34.53
C ILE A 495 28.57 7.54 -35.20
N SER A 496 28.99 8.11 -36.33
CA SER A 496 30.10 7.63 -37.14
C SER A 496 31.40 7.50 -36.33
N SER A 497 31.90 6.26 -36.23
CA SER A 497 33.32 5.87 -36.11
C SER A 497 34.19 6.59 -35.03
N TYR A 498 34.26 5.97 -33.86
CA TYR A 498 35.12 6.23 -32.68
C TYR A 498 36.62 5.83 -32.78
N ASP A 499 37.44 6.35 -33.71
CA ASP A 499 38.83 5.87 -33.85
C ASP A 499 39.74 6.01 -32.59
N ASP A 500 40.76 5.13 -32.51
CA ASP A 500 41.87 5.00 -31.55
C ASP A 500 42.76 6.26 -31.38
N LYS A 501 42.17 7.43 -31.11
CA LYS A 501 42.87 8.71 -30.90
C LYS A 501 43.03 9.08 -29.42
N PRO A 502 43.98 9.96 -29.06
CA PRO A 502 44.15 10.43 -27.68
C PRO A 502 42.87 11.07 -27.11
N PHE A 503 42.60 10.81 -25.83
CA PHE A 503 41.41 11.26 -25.06
C PHE A 503 40.98 12.71 -25.32
N LEU A 504 41.92 13.65 -25.47
CA LEU A 504 41.64 15.07 -25.73
C LEU A 504 41.10 15.36 -27.14
N GLU A 505 41.48 14.57 -28.15
CA GLU A 505 40.95 14.68 -29.52
C GLU A 505 39.58 13.99 -29.66
N GLN A 506 39.33 12.95 -28.87
CA GLN A 506 38.03 12.28 -28.78
C GLN A 506 36.97 13.21 -28.14
N ILE A 507 37.36 13.99 -27.12
CA ILE A 507 36.54 15.06 -26.53
C ILE A 507 36.19 16.13 -27.57
N LYS A 508 37.16 16.56 -28.39
CA LYS A 508 36.90 17.50 -29.49
C LYS A 508 35.93 16.91 -30.52
N LYS A 509 36.09 15.64 -30.91
CA LYS A 509 35.20 14.95 -31.86
C LYS A 509 33.77 14.78 -31.34
N VAL A 510 33.56 14.40 -30.08
CA VAL A 510 32.20 14.31 -29.50
C VAL A 510 31.55 15.69 -29.45
N ASN A 511 32.31 16.71 -29.08
CA ASN A 511 31.85 18.10 -29.12
C ASN A 511 31.52 18.55 -30.57
N ASP A 512 32.36 18.20 -31.54
CA ASP A 512 32.17 18.52 -32.96
C ASP A 512 30.98 17.75 -33.58
N ILE A 513 30.73 16.49 -33.19
CA ILE A 513 29.59 15.69 -33.65
C ILE A 513 28.27 16.20 -33.06
N LEU A 514 28.26 16.58 -31.78
CA LEU A 514 27.11 17.23 -31.14
C LEU A 514 26.86 18.64 -31.70
N HIS A 515 27.90 19.30 -32.24
CA HIS A 515 27.77 20.52 -33.03
C HIS A 515 27.27 20.28 -34.47
N GLN A 516 27.59 19.13 -35.09
CA GLN A 516 27.22 18.82 -36.48
C GLN A 516 25.87 18.11 -36.62
N ASN A 517 25.32 17.52 -35.56
CA ASN A 517 24.00 16.90 -35.57
C ASN A 517 23.11 17.56 -34.50
N PRO A 518 22.48 18.69 -34.84
CA PRO A 518 22.10 19.72 -33.88
C PRO A 518 20.76 19.41 -33.21
N PHE A 519 20.37 18.14 -33.03
CA PHE A 519 19.09 17.80 -32.42
C PHE A 519 17.90 18.51 -33.09
N GLY A 520 17.96 18.74 -34.41
CA GLY A 520 16.94 19.45 -35.20
C GLY A 520 16.97 20.99 -35.11
N TYR A 521 18.00 21.60 -34.52
CA TYR A 521 18.22 23.06 -34.53
C TYR A 521 18.96 23.52 -35.79
N SER A 522 18.65 24.71 -36.31
CA SER A 522 19.50 25.34 -37.34
C SER A 522 20.66 26.11 -36.70
N ASP A 523 21.77 26.31 -37.43
CA ASP A 523 22.94 27.07 -36.96
C ASP A 523 22.58 28.46 -36.40
N TYR A 524 21.54 29.08 -36.95
CA TYR A 524 20.99 30.36 -36.50
C TYR A 524 20.34 30.28 -35.11
N GLN A 525 19.64 29.18 -34.79
CA GLN A 525 18.98 28.96 -33.51
C GLN A 525 19.98 28.67 -32.38
N ILE A 526 21.07 27.97 -32.70
CA ILE A 526 22.19 27.74 -31.78
C ILE A 526 22.85 29.06 -31.37
N GLN A 527 23.05 29.98 -32.32
CA GLN A 527 23.63 31.31 -32.05
C GLN A 527 22.72 32.24 -31.23
N GLN A 528 21.39 32.12 -31.39
CA GLN A 528 20.40 32.85 -30.57
C GLN A 528 20.34 32.34 -29.12
N LEU A 529 20.33 31.01 -28.91
CA LEU A 529 20.35 30.39 -27.58
C LEU A 529 21.64 30.71 -26.80
N LYS A 530 22.78 30.71 -27.50
CA LYS A 530 24.08 31.11 -26.95
C LYS A 530 24.12 32.59 -26.54
N LYS A 531 23.39 33.46 -27.24
CA LYS A 531 23.22 34.88 -26.89
C LYS A 531 22.28 35.10 -25.70
N GLN A 532 21.24 34.29 -25.54
CA GLN A 532 20.23 34.47 -24.48
C GLN A 532 20.62 33.84 -23.14
N ASN A 533 21.22 32.65 -23.13
CA ASN A 533 21.43 31.86 -21.91
C ASN A 533 22.91 31.64 -21.54
N GLY A 534 23.85 32.14 -22.34
CA GLY A 534 25.29 32.02 -22.10
C GLY A 534 25.89 30.61 -22.21
N ILE A 535 25.07 29.55 -22.31
CA ILE A 535 25.48 28.13 -22.42
C ILE A 535 24.48 27.40 -23.33
N SER A 536 24.94 26.62 -24.32
CA SER A 536 24.07 25.85 -25.22
C SER A 536 23.71 24.47 -24.64
N ILE A 537 22.60 23.86 -25.10
CA ILE A 537 22.20 22.51 -24.65
C ILE A 537 23.24 21.43 -25.03
N VAL A 538 23.97 21.69 -26.11
CA VAL A 538 25.15 20.93 -26.55
C VAL A 538 26.27 21.09 -25.53
N ASP A 539 26.53 22.30 -25.02
CA ASP A 539 27.53 22.52 -23.98
C ASP A 539 27.15 21.81 -22.67
N VAL A 540 25.86 21.74 -22.32
CA VAL A 540 25.40 21.01 -21.12
C VAL A 540 25.55 19.49 -21.29
N ALA A 541 25.17 18.93 -22.44
CA ALA A 541 25.37 17.51 -22.74
C ALA A 541 26.87 17.16 -22.81
N SER A 542 27.67 18.00 -23.44
CA SER A 542 29.14 17.91 -23.45
C SER A 542 29.70 17.99 -22.04
N ILE A 543 29.25 18.92 -21.18
CA ILE A 543 29.70 19.05 -19.78
C ILE A 543 29.28 17.85 -18.92
N VAL A 544 28.08 17.31 -19.10
CA VAL A 544 27.62 16.11 -18.39
C VAL A 544 28.45 14.90 -18.81
N THR A 545 28.67 14.72 -20.11
CA THR A 545 29.52 13.67 -20.68
C THR A 545 30.97 13.84 -20.19
N LEU A 546 31.49 15.08 -20.16
CA LEU A 546 32.80 15.46 -19.63
C LEU A 546 32.90 15.20 -18.13
N LEU A 547 31.86 15.48 -17.33
CA LEU A 547 31.82 15.24 -15.89
C LEU A 547 31.78 13.75 -15.57
N THR A 548 30.99 12.95 -16.30
CA THR A 548 31.04 11.48 -16.20
C THR A 548 32.39 10.92 -16.64
N LEU A 549 33.03 11.48 -17.67
CA LEU A 549 34.37 11.09 -18.14
C LEU A 549 35.50 11.56 -17.22
N ILE A 550 35.35 12.69 -16.52
CA ILE A 550 36.31 13.21 -15.53
C ILE A 550 36.19 12.43 -14.21
N LEU A 551 34.98 12.08 -13.78
CA LEU A 551 34.75 11.24 -12.60
C LEU A 551 35.27 9.80 -12.82
N THR A 552 35.13 9.25 -14.03
CA THR A 552 35.64 7.92 -14.39
C THR A 552 37.13 7.93 -14.80
N GLY A 553 37.60 9.00 -15.45
CA GLY A 553 38.98 9.15 -15.93
C GLY A 553 39.97 9.71 -14.90
N GLY A 554 39.50 10.50 -13.93
CA GLY A 554 40.32 11.10 -12.87
C GLY A 554 40.99 10.05 -11.97
N TYR A 555 40.34 8.91 -11.76
CA TYR A 555 40.91 7.78 -11.01
C TYR A 555 41.91 6.96 -11.85
N LEU A 556 41.72 6.89 -13.18
CA LEU A 556 42.69 6.28 -14.11
C LEU A 556 43.97 7.11 -14.22
N LEU A 557 43.88 8.44 -14.13
CA LEU A 557 45.04 9.32 -14.10
C LEU A 557 45.77 9.28 -12.75
N SER A 558 45.07 9.19 -11.61
CA SER A 558 45.74 9.09 -10.30
C SER A 558 46.50 7.77 -10.11
N LYS A 559 46.04 6.66 -10.72
CA LYS A 559 46.78 5.39 -10.73
C LYS A 559 47.96 5.36 -11.71
N LYS A 560 47.91 6.14 -12.80
CA LYS A 560 49.06 6.27 -13.73
C LYS A 560 50.12 7.24 -13.25
N THR A 561 49.79 8.22 -12.41
CA THR A 561 50.80 9.12 -11.81
C THR A 561 51.48 8.57 -10.56
N PHE A 562 50.95 7.52 -9.90
CA PHE A 562 51.64 6.84 -8.79
C PHE A 562 52.59 5.70 -9.21
N LEU A 563 52.68 5.36 -10.50
CA LEU A 563 53.58 4.33 -11.04
C LEU A 563 54.66 4.88 -11.99
N LYS A 564 54.81 6.20 -12.06
CA LYS A 564 55.92 6.88 -12.73
C LYS A 564 56.49 7.97 -11.82
N ASN A 565 57.16 7.54 -10.77
CA ASN A 565 58.33 8.22 -10.21
C ASN A 565 59.06 7.19 -9.33
N LYS A 566 59.98 6.51 -9.99
CA LYS A 566 61.21 6.00 -9.38
C LYS A 566 62.27 7.06 -9.60
#